data_AF-A0A6P5M102-F1
#
_entry.id   AF-A0A6P5M102-F1
#
_cell.length_a   1.000
_cell.length_b   1.000
_cell.length_c   1.000
_cell.angle_alpha   90.00
_cell.angle_beta   90.00
_cell.angle_gamma   90.00
#
_symmetry.space_group_name_H-M   'P 1'
#
loop_
_entity.id
_entity.type
_entity.pdbx_description
1 polymer ?
#
loop_
_entity_poly.entity_id
_entity_poly.type
_entity_poly.pdbx_seq_one_letter_code
_entity_poly.pdbx_strand_id
1 'polypeptide(L)'
;MTEPVERNRGVPPVPGILEVPFLRCAQRTFASQTSGELKVTQILKEKFPQAATIKVTDISGGCGSMYEIHIESEEFKDKRILQQHQMVNKALKEEIKEMHGLRIFTSVPKH
;
A
#
# COMPACT_ATOMS: atom_id res chain seq x y z
N MET A 1 -28.72 10.84 -11.78
CA MET A 1 -28.65 11.08 -10.32
C MET A 1 -27.20 10.95 -9.93
N THR A 2 -26.52 12.09 -9.93
CA THR A 2 -25.08 12.27 -9.75
C THR A 2 -24.75 12.40 -8.26
N GLU A 3 -23.62 11.82 -7.87
CA GLU A 3 -23.03 11.84 -6.53
C GLU A 3 -22.79 13.26 -6.00
N PRO A 4 -22.87 13.49 -4.68
CA PRO A 4 -22.17 14.61 -4.05
C PRO A 4 -20.90 14.15 -3.33
N VAL A 5 -19.79 14.81 -3.69
CA VAL A 5 -18.53 14.86 -2.96
C VAL A 5 -18.64 15.87 -1.82
N GLU A 6 -18.18 15.57 -0.61
CA GLU A 6 -17.74 16.62 0.33
C GLU A 6 -16.72 16.06 1.33
N ARG A 7 -15.62 16.80 1.46
CA ARG A 7 -14.37 16.49 2.14
C ARG A 7 -14.37 17.21 3.49
N ASN A 8 -14.30 16.48 4.61
CA ASN A 8 -13.97 17.06 5.93
C ASN A 8 -12.97 16.17 6.68
N ARG A 9 -11.67 16.40 6.46
CA ARG A 9 -10.60 15.89 7.32
C ARG A 9 -10.38 16.90 8.45
N GLY A 10 -11.09 16.70 9.56
CA GLY A 10 -10.75 17.35 10.83
C GLY A 10 -9.42 16.80 11.34
N VAL A 11 -8.47 17.68 11.61
CA VAL A 11 -7.20 17.36 12.28
C VAL A 11 -7.53 17.04 13.75
N PRO A 12 -7.12 15.89 14.31
CA PRO A 12 -7.28 15.64 15.74
C PRO A 12 -6.25 16.48 16.52
N PRO A 13 -6.63 17.10 17.66
CA PRO A 13 -5.70 17.81 18.53
C PRO A 13 -4.78 16.84 19.29
N VAL A 14 -3.54 17.24 19.53
CA VAL A 14 -2.52 16.52 20.32
C VAL A 14 -2.89 16.46 21.82
N PRO A 15 -2.41 15.44 22.57
CA PRO A 15 -3.02 15.05 23.85
C PRO A 15 -2.43 15.80 25.05
N GLY A 16 -3.32 16.30 25.91
CA GLY A 16 -3.02 16.65 27.29
C GLY A 16 -3.13 15.43 28.20
N ILE A 17 -2.01 15.11 28.84
CA ILE A 17 -1.81 14.37 30.10
C ILE A 17 -3.09 14.15 30.93
N LEU A 18 -3.46 12.88 31.23
CA LEU A 18 -3.36 12.25 32.56
C LEU A 18 -4.19 10.94 32.64
N GLU A 19 -3.65 9.96 33.37
CA GLU A 19 -4.25 8.72 33.92
C GLU A 19 -4.51 7.51 33.01
N VAL A 20 -3.59 6.55 33.12
CA VAL A 20 -3.80 5.12 32.89
C VAL A 20 -4.66 4.50 34.00
N PRO A 21 -5.56 3.56 33.66
CA PRO A 21 -5.54 2.29 34.38
C PRO A 21 -5.53 1.09 33.41
N PHE A 22 -4.52 0.25 33.64
CA PHE A 22 -4.45 -1.20 33.46
C PHE A 22 -5.52 -1.93 32.60
N LEU A 23 -5.00 -2.58 31.54
CA LEU A 23 -5.58 -3.63 30.66
C LEU A 23 -6.74 -3.24 29.73
N ARG A 24 -6.43 -3.10 28.43
CA ARG A 24 -7.00 -3.99 27.38
C ARG A 24 -5.96 -4.22 26.28
N CYS A 25 -5.51 -5.47 26.22
CA CYS A 25 -4.81 -6.16 25.13
C CYS A 25 -3.97 -5.28 24.18
N ALA A 26 -2.64 -5.31 24.38
CA ALA A 26 -1.70 -5.15 23.28
C ALA A 26 -1.95 -6.27 22.27
N GLN A 27 -2.98 -6.12 21.43
CA GLN A 27 -3.15 -6.95 20.26
C GLN A 27 -2.06 -6.49 19.29
N ARG A 28 -0.92 -7.16 19.42
CA ARG A 28 -0.03 -7.41 18.30
C ARG A 28 -0.90 -8.13 17.28
N THR A 29 -1.61 -7.38 16.45
CA THR A 29 -2.43 -7.92 15.39
C THR A 29 -1.45 -8.61 14.46
N PHE A 30 -1.47 -9.94 14.51
CA PHE A 30 -0.91 -10.73 13.42
C PHE A 30 -1.65 -10.26 12.17
N ALA A 31 -0.92 -9.61 11.26
CA ALA A 31 -1.45 -9.20 9.98
C ALA A 31 -1.98 -10.46 9.30
N SER A 32 -3.31 -10.60 9.26
CA SER A 32 -3.96 -11.69 8.55
C SER A 32 -3.80 -11.36 7.08
N GLN A 33 -2.97 -12.14 6.38
CA GLN A 33 -2.71 -11.94 4.97
C GLN A 33 -4.04 -11.90 4.21
N THR A 34 -4.32 -10.75 3.61
CA THR A 34 -5.59 -10.46 2.95
C THR A 34 -5.60 -11.01 1.52
N SER A 35 -6.79 -11.31 0.99
CA SER A 35 -6.94 -11.76 -0.39
C SER A 35 -6.39 -10.73 -1.40
N GLY A 36 -6.51 -9.43 -1.09
CA GLY A 36 -5.97 -8.36 -1.91
C GLY A 36 -4.45 -8.37 -2.04
N GLU A 37 -3.72 -8.65 -0.95
CA GLU A 37 -2.24 -8.73 -1.01
C GLU A 37 -1.77 -9.80 -1.99
N LEU A 38 -2.43 -10.96 -2.00
CA LEU A 38 -2.09 -12.06 -2.89
C LEU A 38 -2.35 -11.71 -4.36
N LYS A 39 -3.51 -11.10 -4.65
CA LYS A 39 -3.84 -10.65 -6.01
C LYS A 39 -2.86 -9.61 -6.53
N VAL A 40 -2.59 -8.57 -5.75
CA VAL A 40 -1.64 -7.51 -6.12
C VAL A 40 -0.25 -8.10 -6.35
N THR A 41 0.19 -9.00 -5.48
CA THR A 41 1.48 -9.68 -5.64
C THR A 41 1.55 -10.49 -6.93
N GLN A 42 0.48 -11.20 -7.29
CA GLN A 42 0.44 -11.99 -8.52
C GLN A 42 0.52 -11.11 -9.77
N ILE A 43 -0.29 -10.04 -9.83
CA ILE A 43 -0.30 -9.10 -10.95
C ILE A 43 1.08 -8.47 -11.13
N LEU A 44 1.72 -8.05 -10.03
CA LEU A 44 3.07 -7.47 -10.09
C LEU A 44 4.12 -8.45 -10.59
N LYS A 45 4.04 -9.74 -10.19
CA LYS A 45 4.93 -10.79 -10.72
C LYS A 45 4.74 -11.01 -12.22
N GLU A 46 3.50 -10.96 -12.71
CA GLU A 46 3.21 -11.12 -14.13
C GLU A 46 3.66 -9.90 -14.96
N LYS A 47 3.50 -8.68 -14.42
CA LYS A 47 3.85 -7.45 -15.14
C LYS A 47 5.33 -7.10 -15.06
N PHE A 48 6.00 -7.47 -13.98
CA PHE A 48 7.42 -7.18 -13.74
C PHE A 48 8.21 -8.48 -13.49
N PRO A 49 8.50 -9.27 -14.54
CA PRO A 49 9.27 -10.51 -14.40
C PRO A 49 10.74 -10.26 -14.02
N GLN A 50 11.26 -9.04 -14.27
CA GLN A 50 12.60 -8.61 -13.87
C GLN A 50 12.67 -8.06 -12.44
N ALA A 51 11.57 -8.10 -11.69
CA ALA A 51 11.57 -7.70 -10.29
C ALA A 51 12.36 -8.72 -9.45
N ALA A 52 13.43 -8.26 -8.82
CA ALA A 52 14.23 -9.05 -7.89
C ALA A 52 13.47 -9.33 -6.59
N THR A 53 12.66 -8.38 -6.11
CA THR A 53 11.86 -8.54 -4.89
C THR A 53 10.57 -7.73 -4.98
N ILE A 54 9.46 -8.37 -4.62
CA ILE A 54 8.14 -7.74 -4.54
C ILE A 54 7.59 -8.02 -3.14
N LYS A 55 7.30 -6.97 -2.39
CA LYS A 55 6.65 -7.03 -1.08
C LYS A 55 5.39 -6.20 -1.11
N VAL A 56 4.29 -6.81 -0.70
CA VAL A 56 3.00 -6.14 -0.51
C VAL A 56 2.64 -6.29 0.96
N THR A 57 2.19 -5.21 1.58
CA THR A 57 1.82 -5.18 3.00
C THR A 57 0.54 -4.38 3.17
N ASP A 58 -0.47 -4.99 3.77
CA ASP A 58 -1.68 -4.27 4.19
C ASP A 58 -1.38 -3.32 5.35
N ILE A 59 -1.65 -2.04 5.15
CA ILE A 59 -1.52 -0.99 6.17
C ILE A 59 -2.89 -0.49 6.67
N SER A 60 -3.97 -1.14 6.24
CA SER A 60 -5.33 -0.86 6.70
C SER A 60 -5.74 -1.65 7.96
N GLY A 61 -4.85 -2.49 8.49
CA GLY A 61 -5.10 -3.24 9.73
C GLY A 61 -6.03 -4.44 9.54
N GLY A 62 -6.08 -5.02 8.34
CA GLY A 62 -6.88 -6.22 8.03
C GLY A 62 -8.20 -5.96 7.30
N CYS A 63 -8.50 -4.70 6.96
CA CYS A 63 -9.69 -4.35 6.17
C CYS A 63 -9.44 -4.46 4.65
N GLY A 64 -8.17 -4.50 4.23
CA GLY A 64 -7.79 -4.55 2.83
C GLY A 64 -8.15 -3.29 2.04
N SER A 65 -8.20 -2.13 2.69
CA SER A 65 -8.53 -0.85 2.05
C SER A 65 -7.30 -0.10 1.55
N MET A 66 -6.12 -0.34 2.13
CA MET A 66 -4.91 0.40 1.82
C MET A 66 -3.67 -0.48 1.92
N TYR A 67 -2.89 -0.50 0.84
CA TYR A 67 -1.71 -1.38 0.76
C TYR A 67 -0.47 -0.57 0.44
N GLU A 68 0.64 -1.08 0.95
CA GLU A 68 1.97 -0.60 0.66
C GLU A 68 2.72 -1.63 -0.17
N ILE A 69 3.30 -1.18 -1.28
CA ILE A 69 3.94 -2.03 -2.27
C ILE A 69 5.38 -1.56 -2.41
N HIS A 70 6.31 -2.47 -2.17
CA HIS A 70 7.74 -2.27 -2.39
C HIS A 70 8.20 -3.17 -3.52
N ILE A 71 8.71 -2.56 -4.58
CA ILE A 71 9.19 -3.26 -5.77
C ILE A 71 10.65 -2.91 -5.99
N GLU A 72 11.48 -3.94 -5.97
CA GLU A 72 12.88 -3.88 -6.37
C GLU A 72 13.02 -4.54 -7.73
N SER A 73 13.38 -3.77 -8.75
CA SER A 73 13.52 -4.27 -10.13
C SER A 73 14.67 -3.57 -10.85
N GLU A 74 15.42 -4.31 -11.65
CA GLU A 74 16.47 -3.76 -12.50
C GLU A 74 15.90 -2.90 -13.64
N GLU A 75 14.65 -3.15 -14.06
CA GLU A 75 13.96 -2.38 -15.11
C GLU A 75 13.81 -0.89 -14.76
N PHE A 76 13.88 -0.56 -13.47
CA PHE A 76 13.79 0.82 -12.98
C PHE A 76 15.09 1.62 -13.09
N LYS A 77 16.24 0.98 -13.38
CA LYS A 77 17.56 1.61 -13.42
C LYS A 77 17.64 2.78 -14.41
N ASP A 78 16.99 2.65 -15.55
CA ASP A 78 17.01 3.63 -16.64
C ASP A 78 15.77 4.54 -16.68
N LYS A 79 14.93 4.50 -15.63
CA LYS A 79 13.67 5.25 -15.57
C LYS A 79 13.70 6.28 -14.45
N ARG A 80 13.05 7.43 -14.68
CA ARG A 80 12.81 8.42 -13.62
C ARG A 80 11.77 7.89 -12.62
N ILE A 81 11.86 8.31 -11.36
CA ILE A 81 10.89 7.93 -10.29
C ILE A 81 9.44 8.07 -10.75
N LEU A 82 9.06 9.22 -11.34
CA LEU A 82 7.69 9.40 -11.84
C LEU A 82 7.28 8.35 -12.89
N GLN A 83 8.19 7.95 -13.78
CA GLN A 83 7.92 6.92 -14.78
C GLN A 83 7.79 5.54 -14.15
N GLN A 84 8.62 5.21 -13.16
CA GLN A 84 8.52 3.95 -12.41
C GLN A 84 7.14 3.84 -11.75
N HIS A 85 6.72 4.87 -11.01
CA HIS A 85 5.39 4.90 -10.39
C HIS A 85 4.27 4.85 -11.43
N GLN A 86 4.42 5.51 -12.60
CA GLN A 86 3.44 5.40 -13.68
C GLN A 86 3.35 3.98 -14.26
N MET A 87 4.47 3.27 -14.40
CA MET A 87 4.47 1.88 -14.88
C MET A 87 3.75 0.96 -13.89
N VAL A 88 4.02 1.11 -12.59
CA VAL A 88 3.33 0.35 -11.54
C VAL A 88 1.85 0.70 -11.47
N ASN A 89 1.49 1.99 -11.54
CA ASN A 89 0.10 2.42 -11.60
C ASN A 89 -0.62 1.88 -12.82
N LYS A 90 0.04 1.75 -13.98
CA LYS A 90 -0.55 1.15 -15.19
C LYS A 90 -0.79 -0.35 -14.98
N ALA A 91 0.18 -1.06 -14.41
CA ALA A 91 0.06 -2.48 -14.10
C ALA A 91 -1.09 -2.78 -13.13
N LEU A 92 -1.28 -1.91 -12.14
CA LEU A 92 -2.30 -2.06 -11.10
C LEU A 92 -3.60 -1.29 -11.38
N LYS A 93 -3.71 -0.58 -12.50
CA LYS A 93 -4.84 0.32 -12.80
C LYS A 93 -6.19 -0.39 -12.74
N GLU A 94 -6.23 -1.64 -13.16
CA GLU A 94 -7.45 -2.44 -13.22
C GLU A 94 -7.88 -2.90 -11.83
N GLU A 95 -6.94 -3.33 -10.99
CA GLU A 95 -7.18 -3.79 -9.61
C GLU A 95 -7.45 -2.62 -8.64
N ILE A 96 -6.77 -1.48 -8.82
CA ILE A 96 -6.91 -0.29 -7.96
C ILE A 96 -8.32 0.29 -7.99
N LYS A 97 -9.11 0.06 -9.06
CA LYS A 97 -10.47 0.62 -9.15
C LYS A 97 -11.38 0.21 -7.99
N GLU A 98 -11.12 -0.95 -7.39
CA GLU A 98 -11.87 -1.45 -6.24
C GLU A 98 -11.21 -1.09 -4.89
N MET A 99 -9.98 -0.55 -4.92
CA MET A 99 -9.15 -0.30 -3.73
C MET A 99 -9.15 1.19 -3.34
N HIS A 100 -9.18 1.50 -2.04
CA HIS A 100 -9.25 2.89 -1.54
C HIS A 100 -7.96 3.69 -1.76
N GLY A 101 -6.80 3.03 -1.74
CA GLY A 101 -5.52 3.68 -2.01
C GLY A 101 -4.31 2.75 -1.91
N LEU A 102 -3.22 3.14 -2.56
CA LEU A 102 -1.95 2.41 -2.53
C LEU A 102 -0.78 3.36 -2.28
N ARG A 103 0.25 2.85 -1.61
CA ARG A 103 1.58 3.46 -1.55
C ARG A 103 2.54 2.59 -2.34
N ILE A 104 3.27 3.23 -3.25
CA ILE A 104 4.21 2.54 -4.13
C ILE A 104 5.61 3.05 -3.79
N PHE A 105 6.51 2.12 -3.56
CA PHE A 105 7.93 2.35 -3.37
C PHE A 105 8.67 1.54 -4.43
N THR A 106 9.39 2.23 -5.30
CA THR A 106 10.23 1.60 -6.32
C THR A 106 11.69 1.82 -5.96
N SER A 107 12.48 0.77 -6.07
CA SER A 107 13.91 0.80 -5.86
C SER A 107 14.62 -0.08 -6.88
N VAL A 108 15.87 0.25 -7.16
CA VAL A 108 16.72 -0.53 -8.06
C VAL A 108 17.65 -1.36 -7.17
N PRO A 109 17.66 -2.70 -7.28
CA PRO A 109 18.59 -3.51 -6.53
C PRO A 109 20.02 -3.15 -6.98
N LYS A 110 20.87 -2.75 -6.03
CA LYS A 110 22.29 -2.50 -6.28
C LYS A 110 23.04 -3.72 -5.77
N HIS A 111 23.47 -4.58 -6.69
CA HIS A 111 24.46 -5.63 -6.42
C HIS A 111 25.83 -5.11 -6.81
#